data_AF-A0A5N6LR13-F1
#
_entry.id   AF-A0A5N6LR13-F1
#
_cell.length_a   1.000
_cell.length_b   1.000
_cell.length_c   1.000
_cell.angle_alpha   90.00
_cell.angle_beta   90.00
_cell.angle_gamma   90.00
#
_symmetry.space_group_name_H-M   'P 1'
#
loop_
_entity.id
_entity.type
_entity.pdbx_description
1 polymer ?
#
loop_
_entity_poly.entity_id
_entity_poly.type
_entity_poly.pdbx_seq_one_letter_code
_entity_poly.pdbx_strand_id
1 'polypeptide(L)'
;MSWQTYVDEHLMCDIDGTGHHLTSAAIFGTDGTVWAKSSSFPQFKPDEINAIIQEFNEPGTLAPTGLFLAGAKYMVIQGEPGAVIRGKKGAGGICIKKTGQAMVFGIYEEPVAPGQCNMVVERLGDYLVDQGIIRMSWQAYVDDHLMCEIEGNHLSAAAIIGHDGTIWAQSATFPQVKPEEITAIMNDFNEPGSLAPTGLYLGGIKYMVIQGEAGAVIRGKKGPGGVTIKKTAMSLIIGIYDEPMAPGQCNMIVERLGDYLLEQGF
;
A
#
# COMPACT_ATOMS: atom_id res chain seq x y z
N MET A 1 0.40 -0.41 7.19
CA MET A 1 0.51 -1.78 7.75
C MET A 1 1.80 -2.43 7.26
N SER A 2 2.42 -3.32 8.06
CA SER A 2 3.60 -4.09 7.63
C SER A 2 3.17 -5.29 6.79
N TRP A 3 4.01 -5.78 5.87
CA TRP A 3 3.72 -7.00 5.10
C TRP A 3 3.52 -8.24 6.00
N GLN A 4 4.19 -8.27 7.16
CA GLN A 4 4.06 -9.34 8.12
C GLN A 4 2.65 -9.40 8.73
N THR A 5 2.00 -8.26 8.92
CA THR A 5 0.61 -8.18 9.41
C THR A 5 -0.36 -8.94 8.48
N TYR A 6 -0.15 -8.87 7.15
CA TYR A 6 -0.97 -9.65 6.22
C TYR A 6 -0.75 -11.16 6.35
N VAL A 7 0.49 -11.59 6.59
CA VAL A 7 0.77 -13.01 6.84
C VAL A 7 0.10 -13.46 8.14
N ASP A 8 0.31 -12.73 9.22
CA ASP A 8 -0.11 -13.15 10.56
C ASP A 8 -1.63 -13.06 10.74
N GLU A 9 -2.26 -11.99 10.26
CA GLU A 9 -3.69 -11.70 10.52
C GLU A 9 -4.62 -12.15 9.39
N HIS A 10 -4.11 -12.38 8.17
CA HIS A 10 -4.95 -12.71 7.01
C HIS A 10 -4.66 -14.09 6.41
N LEU A 11 -3.39 -14.53 6.36
CA LEU A 11 -3.05 -15.84 5.78
C LEU A 11 -2.97 -16.96 6.82
N MET A 12 -2.42 -16.67 8.00
CA MET A 12 -2.23 -17.64 9.08
C MET A 12 -3.35 -17.62 10.13
N CYS A 13 -4.45 -16.90 9.87
CA CYS A 13 -5.59 -16.87 10.76
C CYS A 13 -6.50 -18.10 10.60
N ASP A 14 -7.45 -18.24 11.52
CA ASP A 14 -8.44 -19.31 11.49
C ASP A 14 -9.36 -19.17 10.26
N ILE A 15 -9.46 -20.23 9.48
CA ILE A 15 -10.27 -20.31 8.27
C ILE A 15 -11.72 -20.55 8.70
N ASP A 16 -12.57 -19.53 8.53
CA ASP A 16 -14.02 -19.57 8.77
C ASP A 16 -14.43 -20.08 10.17
N GLY A 17 -13.59 -19.85 11.19
CA GLY A 17 -13.89 -20.27 12.56
C GLY A 17 -13.84 -21.79 12.77
N THR A 18 -13.17 -22.52 11.87
CA THR A 18 -13.04 -23.99 11.92
C THR A 18 -11.98 -24.46 12.93
N GLY A 19 -11.16 -23.55 13.45
CA GLY A 19 -9.96 -23.84 14.22
C GLY A 19 -8.77 -24.30 13.37
N HIS A 20 -8.86 -24.20 12.04
CA HIS A 20 -7.82 -24.64 11.10
C HIS A 20 -7.17 -23.45 10.41
N HIS A 21 -5.89 -23.58 10.09
CA HIS A 21 -5.10 -22.53 9.44
C HIS A 21 -4.22 -23.13 8.33
N LEU A 22 -3.69 -22.28 7.45
CA LEU A 22 -2.65 -22.71 6.52
C LEU A 22 -1.43 -23.26 7.28
N THR A 23 -0.76 -24.27 6.73
CA THR A 23 0.46 -24.85 7.32
C THR A 23 1.57 -23.79 7.35
N SER A 24 1.67 -23.01 6.28
CA SER A 24 2.56 -21.86 6.19
C SER A 24 2.16 -20.93 5.06
N ALA A 25 2.55 -19.67 5.16
CA ALA A 25 2.26 -18.66 4.14
C ALA A 25 3.40 -17.66 3.99
N ALA A 26 3.47 -17.00 2.84
CA ALA A 26 4.46 -15.97 2.58
C ALA A 26 3.99 -14.98 1.52
N ILE A 27 4.60 -13.81 1.52
CA ILE A 27 4.42 -12.78 0.50
C ILE A 27 5.80 -12.46 -0.07
N PHE A 28 5.95 -12.62 -1.38
CA PHE A 28 7.15 -12.32 -2.13
C PHE A 28 6.88 -11.14 -3.06
N GLY A 29 7.88 -10.31 -3.34
CA GLY A 29 7.87 -9.42 -4.49
C GLY A 29 7.89 -10.21 -5.80
N THR A 30 7.46 -9.60 -6.91
CA THR A 30 7.53 -10.22 -8.25
C THR A 30 8.95 -10.47 -8.75
N ASP A 31 9.95 -9.93 -8.05
CA ASP A 31 11.39 -10.16 -8.23
C ASP A 31 11.94 -11.36 -7.42
N GLY A 32 11.10 -12.00 -6.61
CA GLY A 32 11.48 -13.12 -5.74
C GLY A 32 12.02 -12.70 -4.37
N THR A 33 12.04 -11.41 -4.05
CA THR A 33 12.43 -10.92 -2.70
C THR A 33 11.35 -11.29 -1.68
N VAL A 34 11.74 -11.79 -0.50
CA VAL A 34 10.78 -12.08 0.58
C VAL A 34 10.36 -10.78 1.25
N TRP A 35 9.06 -10.47 1.27
CA TRP A 35 8.50 -9.32 2.00
C TRP A 35 7.98 -9.72 3.38
N ALA A 36 7.39 -10.91 3.49
CA ALA A 36 6.94 -11.49 4.76
C ALA A 36 6.79 -13.01 4.64
N LYS A 37 6.95 -13.74 5.74
CA LYS A 37 6.71 -15.19 5.77
C LYS A 37 6.35 -15.67 7.17
N SER A 38 5.59 -16.75 7.27
CA SER A 38 5.35 -17.42 8.54
C SER A 38 6.64 -18.08 9.04
N SER A 39 6.72 -18.34 10.35
CA SER A 39 7.85 -19.05 10.95
C SER A 39 8.00 -20.47 10.39
N SER A 40 6.89 -21.10 10.00
CA SER A 40 6.81 -22.43 9.40
C SER A 40 7.07 -22.46 7.89
N PHE A 41 7.28 -21.32 7.22
CA PHE A 41 7.46 -21.31 5.77
C PHE A 41 8.73 -22.07 5.36
N PRO A 42 8.63 -23.06 4.45
CA PRO A 42 9.73 -23.95 4.11
C PRO A 42 10.97 -23.22 3.59
N GLN A 43 12.14 -23.83 3.79
CA GLN A 43 13.40 -23.33 3.24
C GLN A 43 13.45 -23.56 1.73
N PHE A 44 13.07 -22.54 0.96
CA PHE A 44 13.07 -22.55 -0.49
C PHE A 44 14.46 -22.24 -1.08
N LYS A 45 14.62 -22.51 -2.38
CA LYS A 45 15.76 -22.08 -3.19
C LYS A 45 15.35 -20.97 -4.17
N PRO A 46 16.24 -20.03 -4.52
CA PRO A 46 15.93 -18.99 -5.50
C PRO A 46 15.40 -19.52 -6.84
N ASP A 47 15.97 -20.62 -7.34
CA ASP A 47 15.54 -21.25 -8.61
C ASP A 47 14.08 -21.73 -8.57
N GLU A 48 13.60 -22.15 -7.40
CA GLU A 48 12.20 -22.59 -7.21
C GLU A 48 11.24 -21.40 -7.36
N ILE A 49 11.60 -20.24 -6.78
CA ILE A 49 10.81 -19.00 -6.89
C ILE A 49 10.88 -18.45 -8.32
N ASN A 50 12.04 -18.49 -8.95
CA ASN A 50 12.22 -18.07 -10.34
C ASN A 50 11.36 -18.90 -11.31
N ALA A 51 11.25 -20.21 -11.09
CA ALA A 51 10.37 -21.07 -11.91
C ALA A 51 8.89 -20.70 -11.75
N ILE A 52 8.47 -20.30 -10.54
CA ILE A 52 7.10 -19.81 -10.27
C ILE A 52 6.86 -18.45 -10.94
N ILE A 53 7.85 -17.55 -10.89
CA ILE A 53 7.79 -16.25 -11.61
C ILE A 53 7.66 -16.49 -13.11
N GLN A 54 8.45 -17.44 -13.66
CA GLN A 54 8.38 -17.79 -15.06
C GLN A 54 7.00 -18.34 -15.43
N GLU A 55 6.39 -19.21 -14.61
CA GLU A 55 5.04 -19.73 -14.84
C GLU A 55 3.97 -18.64 -14.90
N PHE A 56 4.09 -17.58 -14.09
CA PHE A 56 3.17 -16.45 -14.17
C PHE A 56 3.35 -15.62 -15.45
N ASN A 57 4.57 -15.56 -16.00
CA ASN A 57 4.84 -14.84 -17.24
C ASN A 57 4.50 -15.69 -18.48
N GLU A 58 4.72 -16.99 -18.40
CA GLU A 58 4.55 -17.98 -19.47
C GLU A 58 3.84 -19.23 -18.89
N PRO A 59 2.48 -19.24 -18.86
CA PRO A 59 1.72 -20.35 -18.29
C PRO A 59 2.02 -21.69 -18.99
N GLY A 60 2.23 -22.75 -18.21
CA GLY A 60 2.52 -24.11 -18.69
C GLY A 60 3.98 -24.56 -18.56
N THR A 61 4.89 -23.68 -18.18
CA THR A 61 6.32 -24.00 -17.98
C THR A 61 6.57 -25.02 -16.86
N LEU A 62 5.74 -25.05 -15.82
CA LEU A 62 5.83 -25.99 -14.71
C LEU A 62 5.10 -27.32 -14.97
N ALA A 63 4.30 -27.44 -16.03
CA ALA A 63 3.56 -28.67 -16.32
C ALA A 63 4.49 -29.90 -16.55
N PRO A 64 5.63 -29.79 -17.27
CA PRO A 64 6.53 -30.93 -17.48
C PRO A 64 7.36 -31.33 -16.25
N THR A 65 7.77 -30.35 -15.45
CA THR A 65 8.73 -30.53 -14.33
C THR A 65 8.02 -30.72 -12.99
N GLY A 66 6.86 -30.08 -12.80
CA GLY A 66 6.17 -29.90 -11.53
C GLY A 66 6.60 -28.63 -10.81
N LEU A 67 5.77 -28.14 -9.90
CA LEU A 67 6.10 -27.02 -9.03
C LEU A 67 6.95 -27.55 -7.87
N PHE A 68 8.17 -27.02 -7.71
CA PHE A 68 9.05 -27.35 -6.60
C PHE A 68 9.07 -26.24 -5.56
N LEU A 69 9.04 -26.60 -4.29
CA LEU A 69 9.29 -25.67 -3.18
C LEU A 69 9.95 -26.43 -2.01
N ALA A 70 11.11 -25.95 -1.56
CA ALA A 70 11.93 -26.62 -0.56
C ALA A 70 12.23 -28.10 -0.89
N GLY A 71 12.46 -28.40 -2.17
CA GLY A 71 12.68 -29.75 -2.68
C GLY A 71 11.43 -30.65 -2.75
N ALA A 72 10.28 -30.20 -2.28
CA ALA A 72 9.02 -30.92 -2.43
C ALA A 72 8.41 -30.65 -3.82
N LYS A 73 8.10 -31.73 -4.56
CA LYS A 73 7.39 -31.66 -5.85
C LYS A 73 5.88 -31.65 -5.64
N TYR A 74 5.21 -30.65 -6.19
CA TYR A 74 3.77 -30.53 -6.29
C TYR A 74 3.35 -30.74 -7.75
N MET A 75 2.29 -31.53 -7.96
CA MET A 75 1.67 -31.67 -9.27
C MET A 75 0.85 -30.41 -9.55
N VAL A 76 1.15 -29.72 -10.65
CA VAL A 76 0.40 -28.54 -11.08
C VAL A 76 -1.03 -28.98 -11.41
N ILE A 77 -2.00 -28.28 -10.85
CA ILE A 77 -3.44 -28.46 -11.13
C ILE A 77 -4.00 -27.17 -11.74
N GLN A 78 -5.25 -27.21 -12.18
CA GLN A 78 -5.89 -26.07 -12.85
C GLN A 78 -5.85 -24.80 -11.97
N GLY A 79 -5.08 -23.81 -12.45
CA GLY A 79 -5.00 -22.45 -11.92
C GLY A 79 -5.71 -21.46 -12.84
N GLU A 80 -5.31 -20.19 -12.74
CA GLU A 80 -5.72 -19.11 -13.64
C GLU A 80 -4.46 -18.56 -14.34
N PRO A 81 -4.37 -18.65 -15.68
CA PRO A 81 -3.18 -18.20 -16.42
C PRO A 81 -2.76 -16.78 -16.05
N GLY A 82 -1.51 -16.62 -15.60
CA GLY A 82 -0.94 -15.33 -15.20
C GLY A 82 -1.44 -14.74 -13.87
N ALA A 83 -2.41 -15.38 -13.20
CA ALA A 83 -3.04 -14.88 -11.97
C ALA A 83 -2.90 -15.85 -10.79
N VAL A 84 -3.18 -17.15 -10.98
CA VAL A 84 -3.17 -18.15 -9.90
C VAL A 84 -2.45 -19.42 -10.34
N ILE A 85 -1.49 -19.87 -9.55
CA ILE A 85 -0.84 -21.17 -9.68
C ILE A 85 -1.28 -22.06 -8.53
N ARG A 86 -1.63 -23.31 -8.83
CA ARG A 86 -2.05 -24.29 -7.83
C ARG A 86 -1.27 -25.59 -7.99
N GLY A 87 -0.85 -26.17 -6.88
CA GLY A 87 -0.12 -27.42 -6.83
C GLY A 87 -0.69 -28.37 -5.77
N LYS A 88 -0.69 -29.67 -6.05
CA LYS A 88 -1.13 -30.71 -5.10
C LYS A 88 0.01 -31.67 -4.78
N LYS A 89 0.17 -32.05 -3.51
CA LYS A 89 1.13 -33.05 -3.03
C LYS A 89 0.45 -33.93 -1.98
N GLY A 90 0.01 -35.12 -2.40
CA GLY A 90 -0.75 -36.02 -1.54
C GLY A 90 -2.02 -35.36 -1.00
N ALA A 91 -2.15 -35.36 0.33
CA ALA A 91 -3.23 -34.74 1.09
C ALA A 91 -3.17 -33.19 1.10
N GLY A 92 -1.97 -32.62 0.95
CA GLY A 92 -1.76 -31.18 0.97
C GLY A 92 -1.58 -30.55 -0.40
N GLY A 93 -1.21 -29.28 -0.40
CA GLY A 93 -0.95 -28.52 -1.62
C GLY A 93 -0.47 -27.10 -1.37
N ILE A 94 -0.44 -26.35 -2.45
CA ILE A 94 0.01 -24.96 -2.49
C ILE A 94 -0.89 -24.17 -3.43
N CYS A 95 -1.24 -22.94 -3.05
CA CYS A 95 -1.87 -21.95 -3.90
C CYS A 95 -1.02 -20.67 -3.89
N ILE A 96 -0.85 -20.06 -5.06
CA ILE A 96 -0.06 -18.85 -5.25
C ILE A 96 -0.87 -17.87 -6.10
N LYS A 97 -1.21 -16.71 -5.55
CA LYS A 97 -1.90 -15.62 -6.26
C LYS A 97 -0.92 -14.50 -6.57
N LYS A 98 -0.82 -14.11 -7.85
CA LYS A 98 -0.05 -12.96 -8.29
C LYS A 98 -0.88 -11.67 -8.18
N THR A 99 -0.23 -10.60 -7.77
CA THR A 99 -0.77 -9.24 -7.74
C THR A 99 0.07 -8.34 -8.67
N GLY A 100 -0.19 -7.03 -8.67
CA GLY A 100 0.62 -6.08 -9.44
C GLY A 100 2.09 -6.03 -9.03
N GLN A 101 2.40 -6.27 -7.75
CA GLN A 101 3.76 -6.12 -7.20
C GLN A 101 4.23 -7.30 -6.34
N ALA A 102 3.35 -8.25 -6.03
CA ALA A 102 3.65 -9.35 -5.12
C ALA A 102 3.11 -10.70 -5.63
N MET A 103 3.53 -11.76 -4.97
CA MET A 103 3.00 -13.11 -5.06
C MET A 103 2.67 -13.59 -3.64
N VAL A 104 1.43 -13.96 -3.42
CA VAL A 104 0.91 -14.45 -2.12
C VAL A 104 0.89 -15.97 -2.16
N PHE A 105 1.59 -16.60 -1.22
CA PHE A 105 1.75 -18.04 -1.12
C PHE A 105 0.96 -18.57 0.08
N GLY A 106 0.22 -19.65 -0.13
CA GLY A 106 -0.38 -20.46 0.93
C GLY A 106 -0.09 -21.93 0.72
N ILE A 107 0.42 -22.60 1.76
CA ILE A 107 0.66 -24.04 1.80
C ILE A 107 -0.29 -24.63 2.83
N TYR A 108 -0.94 -25.72 2.47
CA TYR A 108 -1.89 -26.41 3.33
C TYR A 108 -1.63 -27.92 3.36
N GLU A 109 -2.06 -28.52 4.46
CA GLU A 109 -2.14 -29.96 4.67
C GLU A 109 -3.53 -30.31 5.24
N GLU A 110 -3.86 -31.60 5.34
CA GLU A 110 -5.10 -32.03 6.00
C GLU A 110 -5.16 -31.52 7.45
N PRO A 111 -6.34 -31.07 7.93
CA PRO A 111 -7.67 -31.22 7.32
C PRO A 111 -8.08 -30.08 6.37
N VAL A 112 -7.20 -29.12 6.09
CA VAL A 112 -7.53 -27.98 5.23
C VAL A 112 -7.71 -28.45 3.78
N ALA A 113 -8.85 -28.14 3.19
CA ALA A 113 -9.15 -28.49 1.80
C ALA A 113 -8.48 -27.52 0.81
N PRO A 114 -8.21 -27.95 -0.44
CA PRO A 114 -7.67 -27.07 -1.48
C PRO A 114 -8.48 -25.78 -1.68
N GLY A 115 -9.81 -25.87 -1.62
CA GLY A 115 -10.70 -24.72 -1.78
C GLY A 115 -10.56 -23.69 -0.66
N GLN A 116 -10.26 -24.13 0.57
CA GLN A 116 -10.02 -23.23 1.70
C GLN A 116 -8.71 -22.46 1.52
N CYS A 117 -7.65 -23.14 1.08
CA CYS A 117 -6.39 -22.46 0.77
C CYS A 117 -6.55 -21.43 -0.37
N ASN A 118 -7.27 -21.81 -1.44
CA ASN A 118 -7.55 -20.91 -2.55
C ASN A 118 -8.27 -19.65 -2.08
N MET A 119 -9.34 -19.81 -1.30
CA MET A 119 -10.12 -18.69 -0.77
C MET A 119 -9.27 -17.71 0.04
N VAL A 120 -8.42 -18.20 0.95
CA VAL A 120 -7.57 -17.34 1.79
C VAL A 120 -6.54 -16.56 0.96
N VAL A 121 -5.83 -17.26 0.08
CA VAL A 121 -4.75 -16.68 -0.73
C VAL A 121 -5.29 -15.71 -1.77
N GLU A 122 -6.35 -16.09 -2.48
CA GLU A 122 -6.93 -15.30 -3.56
C GLU A 122 -7.65 -14.06 -3.02
N ARG A 123 -8.38 -14.17 -1.90
CA ARG A 123 -9.03 -13.01 -1.26
C ARG A 123 -8.02 -11.94 -0.84
N LEU A 124 -6.88 -12.33 -0.25
CA LEU A 124 -5.83 -11.35 0.07
C LEU A 124 -5.21 -10.77 -1.21
N GLY A 125 -4.93 -11.61 -2.21
CA GLY A 125 -4.35 -11.13 -3.45
C GLY A 125 -5.26 -10.16 -4.22
N ASP A 126 -6.56 -10.42 -4.26
CA ASP A 126 -7.56 -9.52 -4.86
C ASP A 126 -7.62 -8.20 -4.11
N TYR A 127 -7.67 -8.22 -2.77
CA TYR A 127 -7.57 -7.00 -1.96
C TYR A 127 -6.31 -6.20 -2.29
N LEU A 128 -5.15 -6.85 -2.41
CA LEU A 128 -3.89 -6.17 -2.75
C LEU A 128 -3.88 -5.63 -4.20
N VAL A 129 -4.54 -6.29 -5.14
CA VAL A 129 -4.73 -5.79 -6.51
C VAL A 129 -5.60 -4.54 -6.50
N ASP A 130 -6.72 -4.56 -5.79
CA ASP A 130 -7.62 -3.42 -5.67
C ASP A 130 -6.93 -2.24 -5.01
N GLN A 131 -6.19 -2.46 -3.92
CA GLN A 131 -5.34 -1.43 -3.30
C GLN A 131 -4.30 -0.88 -4.27
N GLY A 132 -3.71 -1.73 -5.13
CA GLY A 132 -2.78 -1.32 -6.17
C GLY A 132 -3.44 -0.43 -7.24
N ILE A 133 -4.66 -0.77 -7.68
CA ILE A 133 -5.43 0.04 -8.65
C ILE A 133 -5.79 1.39 -8.05
N ILE A 134 -6.28 1.39 -6.81
CA ILE A 134 -6.61 2.60 -6.06
C ILE A 134 -5.35 3.47 -5.92
N ARG A 135 -4.21 2.89 -5.54
CA ARG A 135 -2.92 3.60 -5.44
C ARG A 135 -2.47 4.19 -6.78
N MET A 136 -2.58 3.44 -7.88
CA MET A 136 -2.24 3.94 -9.23
C MET A 136 -3.17 5.09 -9.65
N SER A 137 -4.45 5.05 -9.26
CA SER A 137 -5.38 6.17 -9.50
C SER A 137 -5.06 7.40 -8.66
N TRP A 138 -4.65 7.22 -7.39
CA TRP A 138 -4.22 8.32 -6.53
C TRP A 138 -2.92 8.97 -7.00
N GLN A 139 -2.02 8.19 -7.59
CA GLN A 139 -0.78 8.74 -8.14
C GLN A 139 -1.07 9.70 -9.30
N ALA A 140 -2.06 9.43 -10.14
CA ALA A 140 -2.50 10.38 -11.17
C ALA A 140 -3.05 11.69 -10.58
N TYR A 141 -3.75 11.65 -9.43
CA TYR A 141 -4.14 12.88 -8.74
C TYR A 141 -2.94 13.68 -8.24
N VAL A 142 -1.91 13.03 -7.71
CA VAL A 142 -0.68 13.73 -7.31
C VAL A 142 0.05 14.29 -8.53
N ASP A 143 0.28 13.48 -9.55
CA ASP A 143 1.12 13.85 -10.69
C ASP A 143 0.42 14.90 -11.58
N ASP A 144 -0.86 14.69 -11.90
CA ASP A 144 -1.57 15.53 -12.87
C ASP A 144 -2.27 16.73 -12.23
N HIS A 145 -2.59 16.68 -10.92
CA HIS A 145 -3.39 17.73 -10.26
C HIS A 145 -2.63 18.47 -9.17
N LEU A 146 -1.76 17.82 -8.38
CA LEU A 146 -0.97 18.51 -7.36
C LEU A 146 0.37 19.02 -7.89
N MET A 147 1.11 18.17 -8.60
CA MET A 147 2.41 18.50 -9.18
C MET A 147 2.27 19.18 -10.55
N CYS A 148 1.12 19.80 -10.84
CA CYS A 148 0.89 20.52 -12.08
C CYS A 148 1.58 21.89 -12.08
N GLU A 149 1.79 22.44 -13.28
CA GLU A 149 2.32 23.80 -13.44
C GLU A 149 1.24 24.84 -13.15
N ILE A 150 1.59 25.86 -12.35
CA ILE A 150 0.78 27.04 -12.11
C ILE A 150 1.61 28.31 -12.30
N GLU A 151 1.28 29.10 -13.32
CA GLU A 151 1.97 30.37 -13.60
C GLU A 151 3.51 30.24 -13.67
N GLY A 152 4.01 29.11 -14.21
CA GLY A 152 5.44 28.79 -14.30
C GLY A 152 6.06 28.15 -13.06
N ASN A 153 5.27 27.91 -12.00
CA ASN A 153 5.73 27.31 -10.75
C ASN A 153 5.13 25.91 -10.54
N HIS A 154 5.77 25.12 -9.68
CA HIS A 154 5.29 23.80 -9.26
C HIS A 154 5.41 23.68 -7.74
N LEU A 155 4.58 22.85 -7.12
CA LEU A 155 4.84 22.43 -5.75
C LEU A 155 6.22 21.75 -5.66
N SER A 156 6.97 22.01 -4.59
CA SER A 156 8.23 21.32 -4.31
C SER A 156 8.01 19.84 -4.03
N ALA A 157 6.89 19.53 -3.35
CA ALA A 157 6.43 18.16 -3.13
C ALA A 157 4.94 18.14 -2.77
N ALA A 158 4.27 17.03 -3.07
CA ALA A 158 2.88 16.81 -2.69
C ALA A 158 2.59 15.35 -2.30
N ALA A 159 1.52 15.13 -1.53
CA ALA A 159 1.03 13.81 -1.17
C ALA A 159 -0.48 13.80 -0.86
N ILE A 160 -1.08 12.62 -1.01
CA ILE A 160 -2.42 12.27 -0.52
C ILE A 160 -2.23 11.20 0.55
N ILE A 161 -2.65 11.49 1.78
CA ILE A 161 -2.45 10.61 2.94
C ILE A 161 -3.80 10.34 3.60
N GLY A 162 -4.14 9.09 3.86
CA GLY A 162 -5.32 8.75 4.65
C GLY A 162 -5.25 9.33 6.07
N HIS A 163 -6.41 9.53 6.72
CA HIS A 163 -6.44 10.01 8.12
C HIS A 163 -5.71 9.08 9.11
N ASP A 164 -5.51 7.82 8.74
CA ASP A 164 -4.73 6.81 9.47
C ASP A 164 -3.21 6.94 9.29
N GLY A 165 -2.75 7.89 8.45
CA GLY A 165 -1.34 8.07 8.11
C GLY A 165 -0.83 7.19 6.97
N THR A 166 -1.69 6.38 6.36
CA THR A 166 -1.30 5.59 5.18
C THR A 166 -1.14 6.50 3.97
N ILE A 167 0.04 6.48 3.32
CA ILE A 167 0.31 7.27 2.13
C ILE A 167 -0.36 6.60 0.92
N TRP A 168 -1.34 7.28 0.32
CA TRP A 168 -2.03 6.79 -0.88
C TRP A 168 -1.25 7.12 -2.14
N ALA A 169 -0.69 8.31 -2.23
CA ALA A 169 0.20 8.72 -3.31
C ALA A 169 1.10 9.86 -2.85
N GLN A 170 2.28 9.98 -3.46
CA GLN A 170 3.20 11.07 -3.17
C GLN A 170 4.13 11.35 -4.35
N SER A 171 4.60 12.59 -4.43
CA SER A 171 5.70 12.98 -5.31
C SER A 171 7.02 12.36 -4.84
N ALA A 172 7.99 12.21 -5.76
CA ALA A 172 9.30 11.62 -5.45
C ALA A 172 10.10 12.42 -4.40
N THR A 173 9.84 13.73 -4.30
CA THR A 173 10.49 14.67 -3.38
C THR A 173 9.76 14.80 -2.04
N PHE A 174 8.64 14.10 -1.85
CA PHE A 174 7.87 14.20 -0.61
C PHE A 174 8.66 13.61 0.57
N PRO A 175 8.78 14.35 1.68
CA PRO A 175 9.59 13.91 2.80
C PRO A 175 8.96 12.72 3.52
N GLN A 176 9.79 11.87 4.13
CA GLN A 176 9.31 10.76 4.93
C GLN A 176 8.65 11.26 6.22
N VAL A 177 7.34 11.18 6.29
CA VAL A 177 6.54 11.56 7.46
C VAL A 177 6.53 10.48 8.54
N LYS A 178 6.34 10.90 9.79
CA LYS A 178 6.15 9.98 10.92
C LYS A 178 4.68 9.88 11.31
N PRO A 179 4.20 8.73 11.83
CA PRO A 179 2.81 8.57 12.27
C PRO A 179 2.37 9.62 13.30
N GLU A 180 3.27 10.06 14.18
CA GLU A 180 2.98 11.07 15.20
C GLU A 180 2.73 12.46 14.58
N GLU A 181 3.38 12.77 13.46
CA GLU A 181 3.17 14.03 12.72
C GLU A 181 1.77 14.07 12.11
N ILE A 182 1.32 12.98 11.48
CA ILE A 182 -0.05 12.88 10.92
C ILE A 182 -1.09 12.93 12.04
N THR A 183 -0.84 12.24 13.15
CA THR A 183 -1.72 12.27 14.32
C THR A 183 -1.86 13.70 14.86
N ALA A 184 -0.76 14.45 14.96
CA ALA A 184 -0.79 15.84 15.42
C ALA A 184 -1.55 16.77 14.46
N ILE A 185 -1.42 16.57 13.14
CA ILE A 185 -2.21 17.27 12.12
C ILE A 185 -3.70 16.96 12.27
N MET A 186 -4.07 15.69 12.45
CA MET A 186 -5.45 15.28 12.65
C MET A 186 -6.05 15.85 13.93
N ASN A 187 -5.26 15.92 15.01
CA ASN A 187 -5.67 16.56 16.25
C ASN A 187 -5.96 18.05 16.04
N ASP A 188 -5.17 18.77 15.25
CA ASP A 188 -5.42 20.19 14.97
C ASP A 188 -6.69 20.42 14.14
N PHE A 189 -7.04 19.50 13.24
CA PHE A 189 -8.34 19.57 12.57
C PHE A 189 -9.53 19.35 13.52
N ASN A 190 -9.35 18.56 14.58
CA ASN A 190 -10.39 18.30 15.57
C ASN A 190 -10.43 19.37 16.67
N GLU A 191 -9.28 19.91 17.04
CA GLU A 191 -9.05 20.95 18.04
C GLU A 191 -8.20 22.09 17.44
N PRO A 192 -8.82 23.00 16.66
CA PRO A 192 -8.11 24.05 15.95
C PRO A 192 -7.22 24.90 16.85
N GLY A 193 -5.92 24.97 16.51
CA GLY A 193 -4.93 25.74 17.25
C GLY A 193 -4.03 24.91 18.17
N SER A 194 -4.27 23.60 18.29
CA SER A 194 -3.42 22.67 19.04
C SER A 194 -1.95 22.66 18.57
N LEU A 195 -1.69 22.92 17.29
CA LEU A 195 -0.34 23.01 16.72
C LEU A 195 0.31 24.39 16.85
N ALA A 196 -0.44 25.44 17.20
CA ALA A 196 0.13 26.79 17.27
C ALA A 196 1.27 26.93 18.31
N PRO A 197 1.21 26.31 19.51
CA PRO A 197 2.29 26.39 20.49
C PRO A 197 3.53 25.54 20.14
N THR A 198 3.32 24.39 19.50
CA THR A 198 4.37 23.38 19.27
C THR A 198 5.00 23.50 17.87
N GLY A 199 4.24 23.99 16.91
CA GLY A 199 4.55 24.05 15.47
C GLY A 199 4.03 22.82 14.72
N LEU A 200 3.77 23.01 13.42
CA LEU A 200 3.44 21.93 12.50
C LEU A 200 4.74 21.22 12.09
N TYR A 201 4.83 19.90 12.32
CA TYR A 201 5.95 19.10 11.84
C TYR A 201 5.53 18.24 10.66
N LEU A 202 6.36 18.22 9.62
CA LEU A 202 6.19 17.34 8.47
C LEU A 202 7.56 16.88 7.99
N GLY A 203 7.84 15.57 8.08
CA GLY A 203 9.13 15.01 7.70
C GLY A 203 10.29 15.51 8.56
N GLY A 204 10.04 15.72 9.85
CA GLY A 204 10.99 16.29 10.81
C GLY A 204 11.22 17.80 10.66
N ILE A 205 10.60 18.45 9.67
CA ILE A 205 10.72 19.90 9.44
C ILE A 205 9.62 20.63 10.20
N LYS A 206 10.02 21.60 11.03
CA LYS A 206 9.10 22.49 11.76
C LYS A 206 8.66 23.65 10.86
N TYR A 207 7.35 23.84 10.75
CA TYR A 207 6.68 24.98 10.14
C TYR A 207 5.96 25.80 11.22
N MET A 208 5.97 27.13 11.07
CA MET A 208 5.14 28.02 11.87
C MET A 208 3.71 27.95 11.34
N VAL A 209 2.75 27.60 12.20
CA VAL A 209 1.33 27.61 11.84
C VAL A 209 0.89 29.05 11.55
N ILE A 210 0.25 29.26 10.41
CA ILE A 210 -0.33 30.54 10.00
C ILE A 210 -1.84 30.38 9.80
N GLN A 211 -2.54 31.46 9.46
CA GLN A 211 -3.99 31.46 9.32
C GLN A 211 -4.48 30.42 8.28
N GLY A 212 -5.16 29.38 8.79
CA GLY A 212 -5.86 28.36 8.03
C GLY A 212 -7.38 28.55 8.06
N GLU A 213 -8.11 27.47 7.81
CA GLU A 213 -9.56 27.37 7.98
C GLU A 213 -9.85 26.28 9.02
N ALA A 214 -10.52 26.64 10.11
CA ALA A 214 -10.77 25.73 11.22
C ALA A 214 -11.51 24.46 10.74
N GLY A 215 -10.91 23.30 10.99
CA GLY A 215 -11.45 22.00 10.59
C GLY A 215 -11.31 21.63 9.11
N ALA A 216 -10.83 22.53 8.25
CA ALA A 216 -10.74 22.32 6.81
C ALA A 216 -9.31 22.46 6.25
N VAL A 217 -8.59 23.53 6.62
CA VAL A 217 -7.27 23.83 6.06
C VAL A 217 -6.27 24.21 7.15
N ILE A 218 -5.11 23.57 7.16
CA ILE A 218 -3.95 23.97 7.97
C ILE A 218 -2.88 24.52 7.03
N ARG A 219 -2.28 25.65 7.41
CA ARG A 219 -1.21 26.28 6.65
C ARG A 219 0.00 26.49 7.53
N GLY A 220 1.18 26.13 7.01
CA GLY A 220 2.46 26.29 7.68
C GLY A 220 3.43 27.11 6.84
N LYS A 221 4.28 27.88 7.49
CA LYS A 221 5.34 28.67 6.84
C LYS A 221 6.72 28.33 7.40
N LYS A 222 7.71 28.24 6.52
CA LYS A 222 9.13 28.07 6.87
C LYS A 222 9.99 28.94 5.95
N GLY A 223 10.40 30.10 6.47
CA GLY A 223 11.15 31.08 5.68
C GLY A 223 10.35 31.49 4.44
N PRO A 224 10.91 31.37 3.22
CA PRO A 224 10.21 31.69 1.98
C PRO A 224 9.19 30.62 1.53
N GLY A 225 9.38 29.37 1.96
CA GLY A 225 8.49 28.27 1.63
C GLY A 225 7.41 28.01 2.67
N GLY A 226 6.63 26.97 2.45
CA GLY A 226 5.56 26.56 3.36
C GLY A 226 4.86 25.29 2.93
N VAL A 227 3.75 25.03 3.60
CA VAL A 227 2.92 23.85 3.39
C VAL A 227 1.44 24.22 3.53
N THR A 228 0.60 23.64 2.69
CA THR A 228 -0.86 23.67 2.82
C THR A 228 -1.37 22.25 2.96
N ILE A 229 -2.27 22.04 3.92
CA ILE A 229 -2.90 20.76 4.20
C ILE A 229 -4.42 20.97 4.17
N LYS A 230 -5.11 20.30 3.24
CA LYS A 230 -6.58 20.30 3.15
C LYS A 230 -7.10 18.95 3.62
N LYS A 231 -8.06 18.96 4.56
CA LYS A 231 -8.75 17.76 5.03
C LYS A 231 -9.94 17.44 4.11
N THR A 232 -10.06 16.18 3.71
CA THR A 232 -11.24 15.61 3.02
C THR A 232 -11.99 14.66 3.96
N ALA A 233 -12.99 13.91 3.46
CA ALA A 233 -13.75 12.97 4.29
C ALA A 233 -12.88 11.82 4.81
N MET A 234 -11.88 11.37 4.05
CA MET A 234 -11.01 10.24 4.42
C MET A 234 -9.50 10.48 4.22
N SER A 235 -9.09 11.62 3.66
CA SER A 235 -7.69 11.93 3.37
C SER A 235 -7.26 13.34 3.76
N LEU A 236 -5.95 13.56 3.68
CA LEU A 236 -5.22 14.81 3.81
C LEU A 236 -4.50 15.05 2.48
N ILE A 237 -4.80 16.17 1.86
CA ILE A 237 -4.10 16.64 0.66
C ILE A 237 -3.03 17.61 1.10
N ILE A 238 -1.77 17.30 0.80
CA ILE A 238 -0.60 18.05 1.29
C ILE A 238 0.16 18.58 0.09
N GLY A 239 0.42 19.88 0.09
CA GLY A 239 1.34 20.53 -0.86
C GLY A 239 2.40 21.33 -0.11
N ILE A 240 3.65 21.12 -0.48
CA ILE A 240 4.83 21.85 0.01
C ILE A 240 5.33 22.71 -1.13
N TYR A 241 5.64 23.97 -0.84
CA TYR A 241 6.17 24.92 -1.82
C TYR A 241 7.41 25.63 -1.27
N ASP A 242 8.26 26.04 -2.20
CA ASP A 242 9.40 26.93 -1.97
C ASP A 242 9.35 28.10 -2.96
N GLU A 243 10.26 29.07 -2.79
CA GLU A 243 10.45 30.14 -3.76
C GLU A 243 10.78 29.56 -5.16
N PRO A 244 10.25 30.15 -6.25
CA PRO A 244 9.52 31.42 -6.32
C PRO A 244 7.99 31.30 -6.17
N MET A 245 7.48 30.13 -5.77
CA MET A 245 6.04 29.90 -5.65
C MET A 245 5.43 30.68 -4.49
N ALA A 246 4.32 31.36 -4.75
CA ALA A 246 3.60 32.10 -3.72
C ALA A 246 2.71 31.18 -2.86
N PRO A 247 2.51 31.47 -1.57
CA PRO A 247 1.62 30.68 -0.71
C PRO A 247 0.20 30.48 -1.28
N GLY A 248 -0.33 31.52 -1.94
CA GLY A 248 -1.66 31.46 -2.57
C GLY A 248 -1.76 30.46 -3.73
N GLN A 249 -0.67 30.24 -4.47
CA GLN A 249 -0.63 29.25 -5.54
C GLN A 249 -0.70 27.83 -4.96
N CYS A 250 0.04 27.57 -3.87
CA CYS A 250 -0.02 26.29 -3.16
C CYS A 250 -1.42 26.03 -2.61
N ASN A 251 -2.01 27.03 -1.96
CA ASN A 251 -3.38 26.96 -1.44
C ASN A 251 -4.36 26.55 -2.53
N MET A 252 -4.33 27.22 -3.68
CA MET A 252 -5.29 26.95 -4.75
C MET A 252 -5.18 25.52 -5.28
N ILE A 253 -3.99 24.99 -5.47
CA ILE A 253 -3.79 23.61 -5.95
C ILE A 253 -4.33 22.60 -4.93
N VAL A 254 -3.90 22.71 -3.68
CA VAL A 254 -4.22 21.75 -2.63
C VAL A 254 -5.70 21.78 -2.28
N GLU A 255 -6.26 22.98 -2.13
CA GLU A 255 -7.65 23.15 -1.69
C GLU A 255 -8.61 22.76 -2.82
N ARG A 256 -8.32 23.09 -4.08
CA ARG A 256 -9.15 22.68 -5.22
C ARG A 256 -9.24 21.17 -5.39
N LEU A 257 -8.13 20.44 -5.23
CA LEU A 257 -8.18 18.99 -5.27
C LEU A 257 -8.95 18.44 -4.06
N GLY A 258 -8.74 18.97 -2.86
CA GLY A 258 -9.46 18.50 -1.68
C GLY A 258 -10.97 18.79 -1.74
N ASP A 259 -11.39 19.93 -2.30
CA ASP A 259 -12.80 20.25 -2.52
C ASP A 259 -13.42 19.29 -3.55
N TYR A 260 -12.72 19.02 -4.66
CA TYR A 260 -13.16 18.02 -5.64
C TYR A 260 -13.35 16.64 -5.00
N LEU A 261 -12.40 16.19 -4.17
CA LEU A 261 -12.49 14.90 -3.50
C LEU A 261 -13.65 14.84 -2.50
N LEU A 262 -13.90 15.93 -1.76
CA LEU A 262 -15.07 16.05 -0.89
C LEU A 262 -16.39 15.93 -1.68
N GLU A 263 -16.48 16.58 -2.84
CA GLU A 263 -17.66 16.49 -3.72
C GLU A 263 -17.88 15.06 -4.25
N GLN A 264 -16.81 14.31 -4.48
CA GLN A 264 -16.85 12.91 -4.88
C GLN A 264 -17.09 11.93 -3.71
N GLY A 265 -17.15 12.42 -2.47
CA GLY A 265 -17.38 11.59 -1.27
C GLY A 265 -16.11 10.97 -0.67
N PHE A 266 -14.93 11.49 -1.02
CA PHE A 266 -13.61 11.13 -0.46
C PHE A 266 -13.10 12.17 0.55
#